data_AF-A0A6L4Z6D4-F1
#
_entry.id   AF-A0A6L4Z6D4-F1
#
_cell.length_a   1.000
_cell.length_b   1.000
_cell.length_c   1.000
_cell.angle_alpha   90.00
_cell.angle_beta   90.00
_cell.angle_gamma   90.00
#
_symmetry.space_group_name_H-M   'P 1'
#
loop_
_entity.id
_entity.type
_entity.pdbx_description
1 polymer ?
#
loop_
_entity_poly.entity_id
_entity_poly.type
_entity_poly.pdbx_seq_one_letter_code
_entity_poly.pdbx_strand_id
1 'polypeptide(L)'
;MSKELKRQEVQDHHAIIQAIKGIGAIEELVEFEAGHGYKYAVDLEVSIYGRNYGPGKKVGPYIRMFKYPPGAEVIREGDWDTNTFYIVVEGSAEIFVKAVKDGKEPVASVKHGNPFGEMAVLAGVQRAATIKAHHETGISVLEVQRPALRMLRKLKKFGAALDLTYRNNGRNSTLGILTIGEEAKKQLAQISEFRVLARGHVVCQEGRPIDRIIIVKDGWLKRTCEADKTGESADFIGAGYCIGLNALAERGAKWAYKSIVLSRTEVPI
;
A
#
# COMPACT_ATOMS: atom_id res chain seq x y z
N MET A 1 -29.85 -8.62 -17.15
CA MET A 1 -28.63 -9.37 -17.52
C MET A 1 -27.51 -8.38 -17.75
N SER A 2 -26.65 -8.17 -16.75
CA SER A 2 -25.53 -7.22 -16.85
C SER A 2 -24.47 -7.78 -17.80
N LYS A 3 -24.18 -7.06 -18.90
CA LYS A 3 -23.03 -7.36 -19.76
C LYS A 3 -21.77 -7.33 -18.89
N GLU A 4 -21.05 -8.45 -18.83
CA GLU A 4 -19.80 -8.53 -18.09
C GLU A 4 -18.78 -7.59 -18.76
N LEU A 5 -18.42 -6.51 -18.07
CA LEU A 5 -17.44 -5.52 -18.54
C LEU A 5 -16.05 -6.18 -18.57
N LYS A 6 -15.70 -6.78 -19.70
CA LYS A 6 -14.47 -7.57 -19.84
C LYS A 6 -13.27 -6.68 -20.18
N ARG A 7 -12.18 -6.86 -19.43
CA ARG A 7 -10.87 -6.23 -19.73
C ARG A 7 -10.25 -6.79 -21.02
N GLN A 8 -9.47 -5.96 -21.71
CA GLN A 8 -8.69 -6.34 -22.89
C GLN A 8 -7.19 -6.24 -22.58
N GLU A 9 -6.42 -7.26 -22.94
CA GLU A 9 -4.95 -7.20 -22.86
C GLU A 9 -4.36 -6.50 -24.08
N VAL A 10 -3.34 -5.66 -23.85
CA VAL A 10 -2.51 -5.08 -24.90
C VAL A 10 -1.29 -5.99 -25.08
N GLN A 11 -1.26 -6.73 -26.19
CA GLN A 11 -0.17 -7.68 -26.50
C GLN A 11 1.04 -7.02 -27.19
N ASP A 12 0.91 -5.76 -27.62
CA ASP A 12 2.00 -5.02 -28.24
C ASP A 12 3.06 -4.61 -27.21
N HIS A 13 4.18 -5.32 -27.20
CA HIS A 13 5.31 -5.03 -26.31
C HIS A 13 5.89 -3.62 -26.53
N HIS A 14 5.84 -3.08 -27.75
CA HIS A 14 6.31 -1.71 -27.99
C HIS A 14 5.42 -0.71 -27.25
N ALA A 15 4.09 -0.88 -27.32
CA ALA A 15 3.14 -0.08 -26.56
C ALA A 15 3.38 -0.17 -25.04
N ILE A 16 3.70 -1.37 -24.52
CA ILE A 16 4.04 -1.54 -23.09
C ILE A 16 5.31 -0.78 -22.72
N ILE A 17 6.36 -0.86 -23.55
CA ILE A 17 7.61 -0.12 -23.32
C ILE A 17 7.34 1.40 -23.36
N GLN A 18 6.55 1.90 -24.31
CA GLN A 18 6.19 3.31 -24.38
C GLN A 18 5.36 3.75 -23.17
N ALA A 19 4.44 2.91 -22.69
CA ALA A 19 3.68 3.17 -21.47
C ALA A 19 4.61 3.30 -20.24
N ILE A 20 5.60 2.42 -20.10
CA ILE A 20 6.60 2.51 -19.02
C ILE A 20 7.43 3.79 -19.13
N LYS A 21 7.87 4.17 -20.35
CA LYS A 21 8.57 5.46 -20.59
C LYS A 21 7.72 6.67 -20.19
N GLY A 22 6.41 6.60 -20.39
CA GLY A 22 5.48 7.68 -20.03
C GLY A 22 5.25 7.82 -18.52
N ILE A 23 5.64 6.85 -17.70
CA ILE A 23 5.43 6.89 -16.25
C ILE A 23 6.75 7.25 -15.57
N GLY A 24 6.90 8.51 -15.15
CA GLY A 24 8.15 9.01 -14.55
C GLY A 24 8.64 8.24 -13.32
N ALA A 25 7.78 7.51 -12.61
CA ALA A 25 8.18 6.65 -11.49
C ALA A 25 8.97 5.40 -11.93
N ILE A 26 8.67 4.85 -13.12
CA ILE A 26 9.25 3.58 -13.62
C ILE A 26 9.99 3.72 -14.96
N GLU A 27 10.10 4.93 -15.51
CA GLU A 27 10.82 5.21 -16.77
C GLU A 27 12.28 4.68 -16.75
N GLU A 28 12.91 4.64 -15.57
CA GLU A 28 14.26 4.13 -15.35
C GLU A 28 14.39 2.65 -15.78
N LEU A 29 13.30 1.88 -15.75
CA LEU A 29 13.27 0.47 -16.17
C LEU A 29 13.63 0.27 -17.66
N VAL A 30 13.36 1.28 -18.48
CA VAL A 30 13.55 1.28 -19.93
C VAL A 30 14.60 2.29 -20.38
N GLU A 31 15.46 2.72 -19.45
CA GLU A 31 16.63 3.54 -19.70
C GLU A 31 17.60 2.79 -20.63
N PHE A 32 17.93 3.42 -21.76
CA PHE A 32 18.76 2.85 -22.82
C PHE A 32 20.03 3.68 -23.00
N GLU A 33 21.17 3.00 -23.01
CA GLU A 33 22.48 3.59 -23.24
C GLU A 33 23.06 3.08 -24.57
N ALA A 34 23.45 4.01 -25.45
CA ALA A 34 24.06 3.66 -26.73
C ALA A 34 25.33 2.82 -26.50
N GLY A 35 25.42 1.68 -27.18
CA GLY A 35 26.52 0.72 -27.03
C GLY A 35 26.39 -0.27 -25.86
N HIS A 36 25.52 -0.01 -24.87
CA HIS A 36 25.34 -0.86 -23.68
C HIS A 36 23.94 -1.50 -23.59
N GLY A 37 22.97 -0.98 -24.34
CA GLY A 37 21.60 -1.50 -24.35
C GLY A 37 20.76 -0.94 -23.20
N TYR A 38 19.75 -1.70 -22.77
CA TYR A 38 18.97 -1.32 -21.60
C TYR A 38 19.73 -1.55 -20.30
N LYS A 39 19.80 -0.54 -19.43
CA LYS A 39 20.44 -0.63 -18.11
C LYS A 39 19.90 -1.81 -17.27
N TYR A 40 18.61 -2.12 -17.42
CA TYR A 40 17.92 -3.22 -16.75
C TYR A 40 17.54 -4.36 -17.72
N ALA A 41 18.36 -4.66 -18.73
CA ALA A 41 18.01 -5.59 -19.82
C ALA A 41 17.41 -6.94 -19.34
N VAL A 42 18.04 -7.62 -18.39
CA VAL A 42 17.56 -8.92 -17.87
C VAL A 42 16.22 -8.80 -17.14
N ASP A 43 16.12 -7.77 -16.30
CA ASP A 43 14.92 -7.46 -15.51
C ASP A 43 13.75 -7.09 -16.43
N LEU A 44 14.01 -6.32 -17.50
CA LEU A 44 13.06 -5.94 -18.53
C LEU A 44 12.60 -7.16 -19.35
N GLU A 45 13.53 -8.03 -19.74
CA GLU A 45 13.23 -9.22 -20.54
C GLU A 45 12.27 -10.15 -19.81
N VAL A 46 12.58 -10.50 -18.55
CA VAL A 46 11.72 -11.38 -17.74
C VAL A 46 10.39 -10.70 -17.40
N SER A 47 10.37 -9.39 -17.19
CA SER A 47 9.16 -8.65 -16.83
C SER A 47 8.18 -8.50 -17.98
N ILE A 48 8.66 -8.14 -19.18
CA ILE A 48 7.79 -7.81 -20.33
C ILE A 48 7.58 -9.02 -21.23
N TYR A 49 8.63 -9.78 -21.51
CA TYR A 49 8.59 -10.87 -22.49
C TYR A 49 8.44 -12.24 -21.82
N GLY A 50 9.00 -12.37 -20.62
CA GLY A 50 9.20 -13.66 -19.95
C GLY A 50 10.34 -14.46 -20.59
N ARG A 51 10.74 -15.55 -19.93
CA ARG A 51 11.79 -16.46 -20.38
C ARG A 51 11.35 -17.92 -20.26
N ASN A 52 11.81 -18.74 -21.19
CA ASN A 52 11.66 -20.18 -21.16
C ASN A 52 12.98 -20.84 -20.75
N TYR A 53 12.99 -21.55 -19.63
CA TYR A 53 14.14 -22.29 -19.13
C TYR A 53 13.97 -23.78 -19.40
N GLY A 54 14.10 -24.18 -20.66
CA GLY A 54 13.94 -25.57 -21.08
C GLY A 54 12.48 -26.06 -21.10
N PRO A 55 12.25 -27.39 -21.15
CA PRO A 55 10.91 -27.94 -21.30
C PRO A 55 10.04 -27.63 -20.07
N GLY A 56 9.00 -26.83 -20.26
CA GLY A 56 7.92 -26.60 -19.28
C GLY A 56 8.14 -25.50 -18.24
N LYS A 57 9.37 -24.95 -18.09
CA LYS A 57 9.61 -23.87 -17.11
C LYS A 57 9.54 -22.49 -17.77
N LYS A 58 8.38 -21.84 -17.67
CA LYS A 58 8.17 -20.44 -18.07
C LYS A 58 8.24 -19.52 -16.87
N VAL A 59 8.99 -18.42 -17.00
CA VAL A 59 9.16 -17.38 -15.98
C VAL A 59 8.68 -16.07 -16.59
N GLY A 60 7.69 -15.42 -15.98
CA GLY A 60 7.07 -14.21 -16.53
C GLY A 60 6.18 -14.47 -17.77
N PRO A 61 5.71 -13.40 -18.43
CA PRO A 61 5.94 -11.99 -18.10
C PRO A 61 5.29 -11.59 -16.77
N TYR A 62 5.99 -10.76 -16.00
CA TYR A 62 5.53 -10.26 -14.70
C TYR A 62 4.85 -8.90 -14.76
N ILE A 63 4.90 -8.22 -15.90
CA ILE A 63 4.19 -6.98 -16.18
C ILE A 63 3.35 -7.20 -17.44
N ARG A 64 2.06 -6.93 -17.35
CA ARG A 64 1.11 -7.03 -18.48
C ARG A 64 0.29 -5.76 -18.52
N MET A 65 -0.10 -5.31 -19.71
CA MET A 65 -0.92 -4.11 -19.86
C MET A 65 -2.37 -4.48 -20.19
N PHE A 66 -3.32 -3.87 -19.49
CA PHE A 66 -4.74 -4.10 -19.67
C PHE A 66 -5.50 -2.79 -19.85
N LYS A 67 -6.52 -2.81 -20.70
CA LYS A 67 -7.55 -1.78 -20.84
C LYS A 67 -8.84 -2.28 -20.22
N TYR A 68 -9.42 -1.47 -19.35
CA TYR A 68 -10.70 -1.73 -18.70
C TYR A 68 -11.72 -0.73 -19.23
N PRO A 69 -12.90 -1.19 -19.68
CA PRO A 69 -13.95 -0.29 -20.14
C PRO A 69 -14.50 0.55 -18.96
N PRO A 70 -15.25 1.63 -19.25
CA PRO A 70 -15.81 2.50 -18.21
C PRO A 70 -16.61 1.73 -17.15
N GLY A 71 -16.35 2.04 -15.88
CA GLY A 71 -17.01 1.43 -14.72
C GLY A 71 -16.62 -0.02 -14.41
N ALA A 72 -15.72 -0.64 -15.20
CA ALA A 72 -15.29 -2.02 -14.97
C ALA A 72 -14.52 -2.15 -13.65
N GLU A 73 -14.79 -3.23 -12.91
CA GLU A 73 -14.06 -3.53 -11.68
C GLU A 73 -12.66 -4.08 -11.98
N VAL A 74 -11.64 -3.49 -11.36
CA VAL A 74 -10.25 -3.92 -11.44
C VAL A 74 -9.86 -4.75 -10.22
N ILE A 75 -10.30 -4.31 -9.04
CA ILE A 75 -10.07 -4.98 -7.74
C ILE A 75 -11.39 -4.98 -6.96
N ARG A 76 -11.67 -6.07 -6.25
CA ARG A 76 -12.79 -6.18 -5.32
C ARG A 76 -12.31 -6.14 -3.87
N GLU A 77 -13.02 -5.40 -3.03
CA GLU A 77 -12.77 -5.36 -1.58
C GLU A 77 -12.98 -6.75 -0.94
N GLY A 78 -12.05 -7.14 -0.07
CA GLY A 78 -12.06 -8.41 0.66
C GLY A 78 -11.35 -9.56 -0.06
N ASP A 79 -10.97 -9.40 -1.33
CA ASP A 79 -10.25 -10.44 -2.07
C ASP A 79 -8.85 -10.67 -1.48
N TRP A 80 -8.38 -11.92 -1.55
CA TRP A 80 -7.09 -12.37 -1.03
C TRP A 80 -5.96 -12.38 -2.07
N ASP A 81 -6.19 -11.84 -3.27
CA ASP A 81 -5.10 -11.70 -4.23
C ASP A 81 -4.05 -10.69 -3.72
N THR A 82 -2.98 -11.23 -3.17
CA THR A 82 -1.83 -10.51 -2.61
C THR A 82 -0.61 -10.59 -3.54
N ASN A 83 -0.79 -11.05 -4.78
CA ASN A 83 0.31 -11.27 -5.71
C ASN A 83 0.40 -10.22 -6.82
N THR A 84 -0.60 -9.35 -6.96
CA THR A 84 -0.62 -8.32 -8.00
C THR A 84 -0.94 -6.93 -7.45
N PHE A 85 -0.34 -5.91 -8.05
CA PHE A 85 -0.75 -4.52 -7.92
C PHE A 85 -0.74 -3.87 -9.30
N TYR A 86 -1.24 -2.64 -9.41
CA TYR A 86 -1.44 -1.97 -10.68
C TYR A 86 -0.81 -0.59 -10.70
N ILE A 87 -0.45 -0.11 -11.89
CA ILE A 87 0.00 1.27 -12.14
C ILE A 87 -0.86 1.85 -13.26
N VAL A 88 -1.42 3.04 -13.05
CA VAL A 88 -2.24 3.71 -14.06
C VAL A 88 -1.37 4.22 -15.22
N VAL A 89 -1.66 3.74 -16.43
CA VAL A 89 -1.02 4.21 -17.68
C VAL A 89 -1.82 5.36 -18.29
N GLU A 90 -3.15 5.26 -18.32
CA GLU A 90 -4.02 6.26 -18.92
C GLU A 90 -5.38 6.25 -18.22
N GLY A 91 -6.02 7.42 -18.13
CA GLY A 91 -7.30 7.58 -17.44
C GLY A 91 -7.14 7.64 -15.93
N SER A 92 -8.17 7.17 -15.22
CA SER A 92 -8.17 7.14 -13.76
C SER A 92 -9.03 6.00 -13.21
N ALA A 93 -8.78 5.62 -11.96
CA ALA A 93 -9.60 4.68 -11.21
C ALA A 93 -10.34 5.38 -10.08
N GLU A 94 -11.49 4.84 -9.70
CA GLU A 94 -12.33 5.27 -8.60
C GLU A 94 -12.27 4.24 -7.47
N ILE A 95 -12.11 4.72 -6.23
CA ILE A 95 -11.94 3.89 -5.04
C ILE A 95 -13.25 3.88 -4.26
N PHE A 96 -13.76 2.69 -3.93
CA PHE A 96 -14.99 2.48 -3.15
C PHE A 96 -14.67 1.61 -1.93
N VAL A 97 -15.20 1.97 -0.77
CA VAL A 97 -15.01 1.23 0.49
C VAL A 97 -16.38 0.98 1.11
N LYS A 98 -16.77 -0.27 1.35
CA LYS A 98 -18.11 -0.60 1.87
C LYS A 98 -18.44 0.08 3.19
N ALA A 99 -17.45 0.19 4.09
CA ALA A 99 -17.61 0.84 5.38
C ALA A 99 -17.81 2.37 5.30
N VAL A 100 -17.60 2.98 4.12
CA VAL A 100 -17.71 4.42 3.90
C VAL A 100 -18.78 4.68 2.83
N LYS A 101 -19.83 5.44 3.18
CA LYS A 101 -20.95 5.74 2.26
C LYS A 101 -21.59 4.49 1.61
N ASP A 102 -21.65 3.38 2.35
CA ASP A 102 -22.13 2.07 1.89
C ASP A 102 -21.43 1.52 0.62
N GLY A 103 -20.25 2.05 0.26
CA GLY A 103 -19.58 1.74 -1.01
C GLY A 103 -20.33 2.22 -2.26
N LYS A 104 -21.29 3.15 -2.13
CA LYS A 104 -22.11 3.67 -3.23
C LYS A 104 -21.44 4.79 -4.01
N GLU A 105 -20.61 5.58 -3.34
CA GLU A 105 -19.87 6.70 -3.93
C GLU A 105 -18.36 6.49 -3.82
N PRO A 106 -17.58 7.00 -4.78
CA PRO A 106 -16.14 6.94 -4.68
C PRO A 106 -15.64 7.81 -3.50
N VAL A 107 -14.71 7.27 -2.74
CA VAL A 107 -14.03 7.98 -1.63
C VAL A 107 -12.77 8.71 -2.09
N ALA A 108 -12.19 8.28 -3.21
CA ALA A 108 -10.99 8.84 -3.81
C ALA A 108 -10.85 8.39 -5.27
N SER A 109 -9.87 8.94 -5.98
CA SER A 109 -9.46 8.49 -7.30
C SER A 109 -7.95 8.31 -7.42
N VAL A 110 -7.53 7.38 -8.28
CA VAL A 110 -6.13 7.11 -8.61
C VAL A 110 -5.85 7.60 -10.02
N LYS A 111 -4.86 8.47 -10.16
CA LYS A 111 -4.49 9.10 -11.44
C LYS A 111 -3.28 8.42 -12.09
N HIS A 112 -3.04 8.74 -13.36
CA HIS A 112 -1.86 8.38 -14.13
C HIS A 112 -0.57 8.37 -13.29
N GLY A 113 0.23 7.33 -13.48
CA GLY A 113 1.53 7.11 -12.84
C GLY A 113 1.49 6.62 -11.40
N ASN A 114 0.34 6.67 -10.73
CA ASN A 114 0.23 6.21 -9.35
C ASN A 114 -0.05 4.70 -9.28
N PRO A 115 0.57 3.99 -8.33
CA PRO A 115 0.23 2.60 -8.05
C PRO A 115 -1.07 2.49 -7.23
N PHE A 116 -1.75 1.36 -7.36
CA PHE A 116 -2.85 0.97 -6.48
C PHE A 116 -2.92 -0.55 -6.27
N GLY A 117 -3.56 -0.97 -5.18
CA GLY A 117 -3.60 -2.38 -4.77
C GLY A 117 -2.30 -2.87 -4.12
N GLU A 118 -1.35 -1.96 -3.89
CA GLU A 118 -0.04 -2.23 -3.29
C GLU A 118 -0.15 -2.72 -1.84
N MET A 119 -1.17 -2.29 -1.11
CA MET A 119 -1.39 -2.70 0.28
C MET A 119 -1.44 -4.22 0.44
N ALA A 120 -2.18 -4.91 -0.43
CA ALA A 120 -2.32 -6.37 -0.36
C ALA A 120 -0.98 -7.09 -0.60
N VAL A 121 -0.17 -6.57 -1.52
CA VAL A 121 1.13 -7.17 -1.87
C VAL A 121 2.20 -6.89 -0.81
N LEU A 122 2.19 -5.68 -0.23
CA LEU A 122 3.21 -5.21 0.71
C LEU A 122 2.94 -5.64 2.15
N ALA A 123 1.68 -5.59 2.59
CA ALA A 123 1.28 -5.98 3.94
C ALA A 123 0.76 -7.41 4.04
N GLY A 124 0.45 -8.07 2.92
CA GLY A 124 -0.10 -9.44 2.94
C GLY A 124 -1.53 -9.51 3.47
N VAL A 125 -2.31 -8.45 3.27
CA VAL A 125 -3.69 -8.30 3.75
C VAL A 125 -4.69 -8.40 2.60
N GLN A 126 -5.97 -8.60 2.91
CA GLN A 126 -7.05 -8.52 1.92
C GLN A 126 -7.08 -7.15 1.22
N ARG A 127 -7.66 -7.11 0.02
CA ARG A 127 -7.93 -5.87 -0.71
C ARG A 127 -8.81 -4.94 0.16
N ALA A 128 -8.27 -3.79 0.54
CA ALA A 128 -8.93 -2.85 1.46
C ALA A 128 -10.09 -2.06 0.83
N ALA A 129 -10.21 -2.07 -0.49
CA ALA A 129 -11.21 -1.30 -1.24
C ALA A 129 -11.52 -1.97 -2.58
N THR A 130 -12.70 -1.67 -3.11
CA THR A 130 -13.06 -1.97 -4.49
C THR A 130 -12.54 -0.85 -5.38
N ILE A 131 -11.86 -1.19 -6.47
CA ILE A 131 -11.31 -0.23 -7.42
C ILE A 131 -11.97 -0.45 -8.77
N LYS A 132 -12.57 0.60 -9.33
CA LYS A 132 -13.22 0.55 -10.64
C LYS A 132 -12.54 1.52 -11.60
N ALA A 133 -12.54 1.19 -12.88
CA ALA A 133 -12.20 2.14 -13.94
C ALA A 133 -13.17 3.34 -13.88
N HIS A 134 -12.70 4.54 -14.23
CA HIS A 134 -13.55 5.72 -14.27
C HIS A 134 -14.83 5.47 -15.07
N HIS A 135 -15.96 5.91 -14.54
CA HIS A 135 -17.29 5.53 -15.03
C HIS A 135 -17.59 6.00 -16.47
N GLU A 136 -16.91 7.05 -16.96
CA GLU A 136 -17.09 7.56 -18.33
C GLU A 136 -15.99 7.14 -19.30
N THR A 137 -14.75 7.03 -18.83
CA THR A 137 -13.56 6.99 -19.70
C THR A 137 -12.82 5.66 -19.67
N GLY A 138 -13.10 4.80 -18.68
CA GLY A 138 -12.32 3.58 -18.50
C GLY A 138 -10.91 3.87 -17.98
N ILE A 139 -10.01 2.88 -18.11
CA ILE A 139 -8.62 3.01 -17.67
C ILE A 139 -7.70 2.05 -18.42
N SER A 140 -6.46 2.47 -18.65
CA SER A 140 -5.36 1.58 -19.05
C SER A 140 -4.39 1.42 -17.88
N VAL A 141 -3.98 0.20 -17.57
CA VAL A 141 -3.12 -0.12 -16.42
C VAL A 141 -2.01 -1.11 -16.77
N LEU A 142 -0.89 -1.03 -16.08
CA LEU A 142 0.07 -2.13 -15.95
C LEU A 142 -0.35 -2.97 -14.75
N GLU A 143 -0.65 -4.25 -14.96
CA GLU A 143 -0.74 -5.27 -13.91
C GLU A 143 0.66 -5.80 -13.63
N VAL A 144 1.11 -5.69 -12.39
CA VAL A 144 2.46 -6.04 -11.95
C VAL A 144 2.39 -7.14 -10.91
N GLN A 145 3.06 -8.26 -11.19
CA GLN A 145 3.16 -9.38 -10.26
C GLN A 145 4.28 -9.17 -9.22
N ARG A 146 4.13 -9.78 -8.04
CA ARG A 146 5.07 -9.69 -6.92
C ARG A 146 6.54 -9.96 -7.27
N PRO A 147 6.90 -10.87 -8.19
CA PRO A 147 8.30 -11.03 -8.60
C PRO A 147 8.92 -9.76 -9.21
N ALA A 148 8.16 -9.01 -10.02
CA ALA A 148 8.62 -7.73 -10.59
C ALA A 148 8.70 -6.61 -9.55
N LEU A 149 7.92 -6.68 -8.47
CA LEU A 149 7.97 -5.68 -7.38
C LEU A 149 9.38 -5.54 -6.81
N ARG A 150 10.10 -6.65 -6.60
CA ARG A 150 11.47 -6.62 -6.06
C ARG A 150 12.42 -5.83 -6.96
N MET A 151 12.22 -5.89 -8.27
CA MET A 151 13.02 -5.16 -9.27
C MET A 151 12.61 -3.70 -9.31
N LEU A 152 11.31 -3.41 -9.39
CA LEU A 152 10.81 -2.03 -9.39
C LEU A 152 11.21 -1.26 -8.14
N ARG A 153 11.25 -1.90 -6.96
CA ARG A 153 11.71 -1.26 -5.71
C ARG A 153 13.18 -0.82 -5.74
N LYS A 154 14.00 -1.34 -6.65
CA LYS A 154 15.39 -0.88 -6.83
C LYS A 154 15.46 0.45 -7.58
N LEU A 155 14.42 0.80 -8.35
CA LEU A 155 14.34 2.07 -9.06
C LEU A 155 14.09 3.19 -8.05
N LYS A 156 14.94 4.21 -8.06
CA LYS A 156 14.96 5.23 -6.99
C LYS A 156 13.63 5.98 -6.89
N LYS A 157 13.06 6.36 -8.04
CA LYS A 157 11.79 7.09 -8.12
C LYS A 157 10.61 6.21 -7.71
N PHE A 158 10.55 4.97 -8.23
CA PHE A 158 9.45 4.06 -7.92
C PHE A 158 9.41 3.65 -6.46
N GLY A 159 10.55 3.28 -5.86
CA GLY A 159 10.61 2.87 -4.46
C GLY A 159 10.05 3.96 -3.54
N ALA A 160 10.47 5.21 -3.75
CA ALA A 160 9.98 6.37 -3.00
C ALA A 160 8.48 6.63 -3.22
N ALA A 161 8.01 6.56 -4.48
CA ALA A 161 6.59 6.76 -4.80
C ALA A 161 5.71 5.67 -4.18
N LEU A 162 6.13 4.40 -4.27
CA LEU A 162 5.41 3.27 -3.69
C LEU A 162 5.33 3.38 -2.16
N ASP A 163 6.43 3.72 -1.49
CA ASP A 163 6.47 3.88 -0.05
C ASP A 163 5.55 5.03 0.41
N LEU A 164 5.53 6.15 -0.33
CA LEU A 164 4.63 7.27 -0.07
C LEU A 164 3.15 6.87 -0.23
N THR A 165 2.81 6.20 -1.33
CA THR A 165 1.44 5.73 -1.59
C THR A 165 1.00 4.77 -0.50
N TYR A 166 1.84 3.79 -0.14
CA TYR A 166 1.56 2.81 0.89
C TYR A 166 1.29 3.48 2.26
N ARG A 167 2.09 4.49 2.65
CA ARG A 167 1.86 5.23 3.90
C ARG A 167 0.57 6.05 3.87
N ASN A 168 0.30 6.75 2.77
CA ASN A 168 -0.93 7.54 2.61
C ASN A 168 -2.18 6.66 2.66
N ASN A 169 -2.16 5.52 1.96
CA ASN A 169 -3.27 4.57 1.94
C ASN A 169 -3.44 3.90 3.31
N GLY A 170 -2.35 3.54 3.99
CA GLY A 170 -2.38 3.04 5.36
C GLY A 170 -3.03 4.04 6.33
N ARG A 171 -2.63 5.32 6.29
CA ARG A 171 -3.24 6.39 7.08
C ARG A 171 -4.73 6.52 6.78
N ASN A 172 -5.10 6.71 5.51
CA ASN A 172 -6.49 6.94 5.10
C ASN A 172 -7.39 5.75 5.45
N SER A 173 -6.90 4.51 5.27
CA SER A 173 -7.63 3.32 5.68
C SER A 173 -7.89 3.28 7.18
N THR A 174 -6.92 3.73 8.00
CA THR A 174 -7.08 3.73 9.45
C THR A 174 -8.03 4.83 9.90
N LEU A 175 -7.93 6.03 9.34
CA LEU A 175 -8.86 7.12 9.67
C LEU A 175 -10.30 6.79 9.23
N GLY A 176 -10.46 6.06 8.13
CA GLY A 176 -11.77 5.64 7.62
C GLY A 176 -12.54 4.74 8.58
N ILE A 177 -11.85 3.90 9.36
CA ILE A 177 -12.48 2.99 10.33
C ILE A 177 -12.76 3.64 11.69
N LEU A 178 -12.22 4.82 11.97
CA LEU A 178 -12.45 5.50 13.24
C LEU A 178 -13.88 6.06 13.30
N THR A 179 -14.57 5.78 14.41
CA THR A 179 -15.92 6.28 14.70
C THR A 179 -15.88 7.69 15.30
N ILE A 180 -15.34 8.64 14.53
CA ILE A 180 -15.23 10.06 14.89
C ILE A 180 -15.85 10.95 13.79
N GLY A 181 -16.12 12.21 14.10
CA GLY A 181 -16.69 13.16 13.13
C GLY A 181 -15.78 13.43 11.93
N GLU A 182 -16.37 13.71 10.76
CA GLU A 182 -15.63 13.93 9.50
C GLU A 182 -14.61 15.08 9.58
N GLU A 183 -14.93 16.14 10.34
CA GLU A 183 -14.00 17.23 10.55
C GLU A 183 -12.75 16.79 11.35
N ALA A 184 -12.95 15.97 12.38
CA ALA A 184 -11.85 15.39 13.13
C ALA A 184 -11.00 14.45 12.26
N LYS A 185 -11.62 13.64 11.39
CA LYS A 185 -10.89 12.81 10.42
C LYS A 185 -10.03 13.66 9.48
N LYS A 186 -10.56 14.77 8.98
CA LYS A 186 -9.81 15.71 8.12
C LYS A 186 -8.62 16.32 8.85
N GLN A 187 -8.81 16.77 10.08
CA GLN A 187 -7.73 17.33 10.90
C GLN A 187 -6.67 16.28 11.19
N LEU A 188 -7.07 15.07 11.61
CA LEU A 188 -6.15 13.95 11.82
C LEU A 188 -5.41 13.57 10.54
N ALA A 189 -6.04 13.59 9.37
CA ALA A 189 -5.38 13.31 8.10
C ALA A 189 -4.22 14.29 7.80
N GLN A 190 -4.30 15.51 8.30
CA GLN A 190 -3.27 16.55 8.12
C GLN A 190 -2.11 16.43 9.11
N ILE A 191 -2.38 15.95 10.34
CA ILE A 191 -1.36 15.91 11.41
C ILE A 191 -0.81 14.51 11.70
N SER A 192 -1.48 13.44 11.24
CA SER A 192 -1.06 12.06 11.54
C SER A 192 -0.07 11.51 10.52
N GLU A 193 0.82 10.67 11.03
CA GLU A 193 1.84 9.97 10.28
C GLU A 193 1.62 8.45 10.33
N PHE A 194 1.69 7.80 9.16
CA PHE A 194 1.69 6.35 9.11
C PHE A 194 3.12 5.80 9.11
N ARG A 195 3.45 4.98 10.11
CA ARG A 195 4.78 4.38 10.26
C ARG A 195 4.72 2.85 10.23
N VAL A 196 5.76 2.26 9.64
CA VAL A 196 6.03 0.82 9.71
C VAL A 196 7.25 0.62 10.59
N LEU A 197 7.07 -0.04 11.71
CA LEU A 197 8.11 -0.26 12.69
C LEU A 197 8.59 -1.71 12.64
N ALA A 198 9.91 -1.89 12.72
CA ALA A 198 10.55 -3.21 12.74
C ALA A 198 10.60 -3.78 14.15
N ARG A 199 10.77 -5.11 14.25
CA ARG A 199 10.97 -5.81 15.52
C ARG A 199 12.09 -5.16 16.35
N GLY A 200 11.84 -5.00 17.64
CA GLY A 200 12.77 -4.39 18.60
C GLY A 200 12.70 -2.86 18.66
N HIS A 201 11.93 -2.20 17.78
CA HIS A 201 11.74 -0.76 17.85
C HIS A 201 11.00 -0.38 19.14
N VAL A 202 11.53 0.60 19.89
CA VAL A 202 10.90 1.13 21.09
C VAL A 202 9.88 2.19 20.68
N VAL A 203 8.61 1.93 20.95
CA VAL A 203 7.49 2.81 20.58
C VAL A 203 7.34 3.94 21.60
N CYS A 204 7.43 3.60 22.88
CA CYS A 204 7.43 4.55 23.98
C CYS A 204 8.28 4.03 25.14
N GLN A 205 8.69 4.95 26.00
CA GLN A 205 9.56 4.68 27.13
C GLN A 205 8.89 5.16 28.41
N GLU A 206 8.89 4.31 29.43
CA GLU A 206 8.32 4.60 30.74
C GLU A 206 8.86 5.91 31.33
N GLY A 207 7.98 6.67 31.99
CA GLY A 207 8.30 7.96 32.62
C GLY A 207 8.48 9.13 31.66
N ARG A 208 8.54 8.91 30.33
CA ARG A 208 8.59 10.01 29.35
C ARG A 208 7.21 10.67 29.18
N PRO A 209 7.15 11.98 28.92
CA PRO A 209 5.90 12.65 28.56
C PRO A 209 5.25 12.01 27.34
N ILE A 210 3.92 11.97 27.33
CA ILE A 210 3.14 11.53 26.19
C ILE A 210 2.93 12.72 25.27
N ASP A 211 3.52 12.65 24.08
CA ASP A 211 3.51 13.70 23.05
C ASP A 211 2.76 13.28 21.78
N ARG A 212 2.22 12.05 21.76
CA ARG A 212 1.58 11.43 20.60
C ARG A 212 0.57 10.37 21.02
N ILE A 213 -0.42 10.14 20.17
CA ILE A 213 -1.38 9.04 20.29
C ILE A 213 -1.01 8.01 19.25
N ILE A 214 -0.96 6.73 19.61
CA ILE A 214 -0.51 5.67 18.70
C ILE A 214 -1.61 4.66 18.56
N ILE A 215 -2.03 4.42 17.32
CA ILE A 215 -3.00 3.39 16.96
C ILE A 215 -2.21 2.21 16.41
N VAL A 216 -2.46 1.00 16.92
CA VAL A 216 -1.88 -0.22 16.34
C VAL A 216 -2.81 -0.70 15.24
N LYS A 217 -2.44 -0.51 13.97
CA LYS A 217 -3.26 -0.96 12.84
C LYS A 217 -3.03 -2.46 12.57
N ASP A 218 -1.77 -2.88 12.56
CA ASP A 218 -1.36 -4.26 12.35
C ASP A 218 -0.08 -4.58 13.13
N GLY A 219 0.12 -5.84 13.52
CA GLY A 219 1.26 -6.28 14.34
C GLY A 219 1.01 -6.25 15.85
N TRP A 220 2.09 -6.39 16.63
CA TRP A 220 2.05 -6.57 18.07
C TRP A 220 3.13 -5.78 18.80
N LEU A 221 2.74 -5.17 19.92
CA LEU A 221 3.62 -4.52 20.86
C LEU A 221 3.65 -5.30 22.17
N LYS A 222 4.83 -5.47 22.76
CA LYS A 222 5.00 -5.91 24.15
C LYS A 222 5.10 -4.65 25.01
N ARG A 223 4.24 -4.51 26.03
CA ARG A 223 4.49 -3.53 27.08
C ARG A 223 5.11 -4.20 28.28
N THR A 224 5.98 -3.45 28.95
CA THR A 224 6.67 -3.86 30.16
C THR A 224 6.68 -2.68 31.10
N CYS A 225 6.29 -2.90 32.36
CA CYS A 225 6.48 -1.95 33.45
C CYS A 225 7.32 -2.59 34.55
N GLU A 226 8.20 -1.79 35.16
CA GLU A 226 8.88 -2.20 36.38
C GLU A 226 7.85 -2.16 37.52
N ALA A 227 7.43 -3.33 38.00
CA ALA A 227 6.59 -3.39 39.19
C ALA A 227 7.46 -3.17 40.44
N ASP A 228 6.98 -2.35 41.37
CA ASP A 228 7.59 -2.19 42.67
C ASP A 228 7.59 -3.54 43.43
N LYS A 229 8.73 -4.24 43.35
CA LYS A 229 9.18 -5.36 44.20
C LYS A 229 8.75 -6.81 43.87
N THR A 230 8.02 -7.11 42.79
CA THR A 230 7.58 -8.51 42.49
C THR A 230 7.93 -9.06 41.11
N GLY A 231 8.68 -8.32 40.30
CA GLY A 231 9.14 -8.75 38.97
C GLY A 231 8.54 -7.92 37.83
N GLU A 232 9.11 -8.03 36.64
CA GLU A 232 8.65 -7.31 35.43
C GLU A 232 7.24 -7.82 35.03
N SER A 233 6.25 -6.92 35.01
CA SER A 233 4.93 -7.24 34.47
C SER A 233 4.92 -6.93 32.97
N ALA A 234 4.47 -7.88 32.17
CA ALA A 234 4.41 -7.74 30.72
C ALA A 234 3.03 -8.11 30.16
N ASP A 235 2.56 -7.31 29.20
CA ASP A 235 1.38 -7.62 28.43
C ASP A 235 1.60 -7.33 26.93
N PHE A 236 0.59 -7.64 26.12
CA PHE A 236 0.67 -7.57 24.67
C PHE A 236 -0.51 -6.78 24.11
N ILE A 237 -0.20 -5.85 23.21
CA ILE A 237 -1.16 -5.04 22.49
C ILE A 237 -1.09 -5.43 21.01
N GLY A 238 -2.23 -5.75 20.42
CA GLY A 238 -2.36 -6.06 18.99
C GLY A 238 -3.09 -4.97 18.20
N ALA A 239 -3.47 -5.33 16.97
CA ALA A 239 -4.28 -4.49 16.08
C ALA A 239 -5.59 -4.00 16.75
N GLY A 240 -5.99 -2.77 16.46
CA GLY A 240 -7.20 -2.10 16.95
C GLY A 240 -7.03 -1.34 18.27
N TYR A 241 -5.94 -1.55 18.99
CA TYR A 241 -5.68 -0.84 20.24
C TYR A 241 -5.06 0.54 20.02
N CYS A 242 -5.35 1.45 20.94
CA CYS A 242 -4.81 2.80 20.98
C CYS A 242 -4.09 3.05 22.31
N ILE A 243 -2.92 3.69 22.25
CA ILE A 243 -2.14 4.07 23.43
C ILE A 243 -1.85 5.58 23.42
N GLY A 244 -1.68 6.16 24.61
CA GLY A 244 -1.41 7.61 24.77
C GLY A 244 -2.65 8.49 24.93
N LEU A 245 -3.86 7.91 24.89
CA LEU A 245 -5.12 8.65 25.06
C LEU A 245 -5.24 9.39 26.41
N ASN A 246 -4.53 8.94 27.44
CA ASN A 246 -4.49 9.61 28.74
C ASN A 246 -3.92 11.04 28.66
N ALA A 247 -3.11 11.36 27.66
CA ALA A 247 -2.66 12.73 27.40
C ALA A 247 -3.80 13.71 27.04
N LEU A 248 -4.96 13.20 26.60
CA LEU A 248 -6.15 14.01 26.35
C LEU A 248 -6.86 14.43 27.65
N ALA A 249 -6.72 13.63 28.72
CA ALA A 249 -7.38 13.86 29.99
C ALA A 249 -6.48 14.59 31.00
N GLU A 250 -5.16 14.33 30.97
CA GLU A 250 -4.22 14.86 31.95
C GLU A 250 -3.05 15.59 31.27
N ARG A 251 -2.86 16.86 31.63
CA ARG A 251 -1.76 17.67 31.09
C ARG A 251 -0.43 17.20 31.69
N GLY A 252 0.51 16.83 30.83
CA GLY A 252 1.81 16.33 31.26
C GLY A 252 1.82 14.83 31.61
N ALA A 253 0.78 14.09 31.20
CA ALA A 253 0.74 12.64 31.32
C ALA A 253 2.04 11.99 30.82
N LYS A 254 2.46 10.93 31.52
CA LYS A 254 3.66 10.16 31.21
C LYS A 254 3.30 8.72 30.85
N TRP A 255 4.14 8.10 30.04
CA TRP A 255 4.02 6.67 29.75
C TRP A 255 4.23 5.86 31.03
N ALA A 256 3.26 5.03 31.39
CA ALA A 256 3.34 4.14 32.55
C ALA A 256 4.11 2.83 32.29
N TYR A 257 4.64 2.67 31.07
CA TYR A 257 5.30 1.45 30.61
C TYR A 257 6.24 1.77 29.46
N LYS A 258 7.18 0.87 29.21
CA LYS A 258 7.93 0.79 27.95
C LYS A 258 7.16 -0.10 26.98
N SER A 259 7.13 0.26 25.70
CA SER A 259 6.52 -0.55 24.65
C SER A 259 7.50 -0.84 23.53
N ILE A 260 7.61 -2.11 23.13
CA ILE A 260 8.55 -2.59 22.10
C ILE A 260 7.79 -3.41 21.06
N VAL A 261 8.11 -3.18 19.79
CA VAL A 261 7.58 -3.92 18.65
C VAL A 261 8.07 -5.37 18.62
N LEU A 262 7.17 -6.36 18.53
CA LEU A 262 7.51 -7.79 18.49
C LEU A 262 7.64 -8.35 17.07
N SER A 263 6.89 -7.77 16.13
CA SER A 263 6.85 -8.14 14.71
C SER A 263 6.73 -6.87 13.86
N ARG A 264 6.86 -6.95 12.53
CA ARG A 264 6.54 -5.80 11.66
C ARG A 264 5.17 -5.24 12.06
N THR A 265 5.11 -3.97 12.47
CA THR A 265 3.92 -3.35 13.05
C THR A 265 3.63 -2.04 12.33
N GLU A 266 2.38 -1.87 11.91
CA GLU A 266 1.87 -0.67 11.25
C GLU A 266 1.16 0.21 12.28
N VAL A 267 1.63 1.45 12.45
CA VAL A 267 1.08 2.38 13.42
C VAL A 267 0.84 3.77 12.83
N PRO A 268 -0.40 4.27 12.84
CA PRO A 268 -0.67 5.70 12.80
C PRO A 268 -0.25 6.36 14.12
N ILE A 269 0.44 7.49 14.00
CA ILE A 269 0.94 8.33 15.10
C ILE A 269 0.40 9.75 14.93
#